data_AF-A0A7X1JDH4-F1
#
_entry.id   AF-A0A7X1JDH4-F1
#
_cell.length_a   1.000
_cell.length_b   1.000
_cell.length_c   1.000
_cell.angle_alpha   90.00
_cell.angle_beta   90.00
_cell.angle_gamma   90.00
#
_symmetry.space_group_name_H-M   'P 1'
#
loop_
_entity.id
_entity.type
_entity.pdbx_description
1 polymer ?
#
loop_
_entity_poly.entity_id
_entity_poly.type
_entity_poly.pdbx_seq_one_letter_code
_entity_poly.pdbx_strand_id
1 'polypeptide(L)'
;YTSFGSWFLWNAYFRVWSLGQILATFEINRSYARFLENHDPKVLERLERQAPDGAIPDYAPARKLLKAMSETVQEVQNGHRDHREAADVLIRLLRDADFVPPAFGLADPDNHWTDASTAKILQTLRWSRTQAPKEIGDLTWEGLTLFIKKRFDREEFKITEELTHIAAGWPLIGRALRVPEPK
;
A
#
# COMPACT_ATOMS: atom_id res chain seq x y z
N TYR A 1 -18.26 6.14 -4.88
CA TYR A 1 -18.89 7.44 -5.20
C TYR A 1 -19.47 8.13 -3.99
N THR A 2 -20.19 7.44 -3.08
CA THR A 2 -20.68 8.02 -1.81
C THR A 2 -19.60 8.78 -1.04
N SER A 3 -18.38 8.23 -0.97
CA SER A 3 -17.25 8.87 -0.31
C SER A 3 -16.92 10.28 -0.81
N PHE A 4 -17.25 10.62 -2.07
CA PHE A 4 -17.03 11.97 -2.61
C PHE A 4 -17.97 13.03 -2.03
N GLY A 5 -19.04 12.65 -1.33
CA GLY A 5 -19.95 13.59 -0.67
C GLY A 5 -19.34 14.34 0.52
N SER A 6 -18.17 13.92 1.01
CA SER A 6 -17.48 14.55 2.14
C SER A 6 -15.98 14.34 2.06
N TRP A 7 -15.20 15.39 2.30
CA TRP A 7 -13.74 15.27 2.38
C TRP A 7 -13.30 14.27 3.45
N PHE A 8 -13.95 14.27 4.62
CA PHE A 8 -13.59 13.36 5.73
C PHE A 8 -13.78 11.90 5.31
N LEU A 9 -14.92 11.59 4.69
CA LEU A 9 -15.22 10.23 4.24
C LEU A 9 -14.31 9.83 3.07
N TRP A 10 -14.03 10.73 2.13
CA TRP A 10 -13.09 10.47 1.05
C TRP A 10 -11.68 10.16 1.57
N ASN A 11 -11.15 11.01 2.46
CA ASN A 11 -9.82 10.83 3.04
C ASN A 11 -9.69 9.46 3.73
N ALA A 12 -10.65 9.09 4.57
CA ALA A 12 -10.65 7.80 5.27
C ALA A 12 -10.84 6.60 4.33
N TYR A 13 -11.78 6.69 3.39
CA TYR A 13 -12.03 5.67 2.37
C TYR A 13 -10.78 5.41 1.51
N PHE A 14 -10.14 6.48 1.02
CA PHE A 14 -8.96 6.40 0.17
C PHE A 14 -7.81 5.64 0.84
N ARG A 15 -7.64 5.80 2.15
CA ARG A 15 -6.58 5.13 2.92
C ARG A 15 -6.79 3.63 3.00
N VAL A 16 -8.03 3.22 3.29
CA VAL A 16 -8.40 1.80 3.30
C VAL A 16 -8.28 1.20 1.90
N TRP A 17 -8.76 1.90 0.87
CA TRP A 17 -8.61 1.48 -0.52
C TRP A 17 -7.12 1.34 -0.91
N SER A 18 -6.29 2.32 -0.54
CA SER A 18 -4.84 2.33 -0.80
C SER A 18 -4.13 1.15 -0.14
N LEU A 19 -4.50 0.82 1.11
CA LEU A 19 -4.00 -0.38 1.77
C LEU A 19 -4.32 -1.65 0.96
N GLY A 20 -5.55 -1.76 0.46
CA GLY A 20 -5.96 -2.86 -0.42
C GLY A 20 -5.10 -2.96 -1.68
N GLN A 21 -4.80 -1.82 -2.32
CA GLN A 21 -3.92 -1.77 -3.50
C GLN A 21 -2.49 -2.22 -3.16
N ILE A 22 -1.93 -1.73 -2.06
CA ILE A 22 -0.57 -2.09 -1.62
C ILE A 22 -0.46 -3.60 -1.39
N LEU A 23 -1.41 -4.18 -0.65
CA LEU A 23 -1.43 -5.62 -0.37
C LEU A 23 -1.60 -6.44 -1.65
N ALA A 24 -2.45 -5.99 -2.58
CA ALA A 24 -2.61 -6.61 -3.88
C ALA A 24 -1.34 -6.57 -4.73
N THR A 25 -0.65 -5.43 -4.76
CA THR A 25 0.64 -5.30 -5.44
C THR A 25 1.67 -6.28 -4.87
N PHE A 26 1.73 -6.45 -3.54
CA PHE A 26 2.64 -7.41 -2.94
C PHE A 26 2.31 -8.86 -3.32
N GLU A 27 1.02 -9.22 -3.39
CA GLU A 27 0.58 -10.57 -3.77
C GLU A 27 0.95 -10.89 -5.23
N ILE A 28 0.74 -9.93 -6.13
CA ILE A 28 1.10 -10.05 -7.55
C ILE A 28 2.62 -10.15 -7.69
N ASN A 29 3.37 -9.25 -7.06
CA ASN A 29 4.83 -9.25 -7.12
C ASN A 29 5.43 -10.54 -6.58
N ARG A 30 4.91 -11.05 -5.45
CA ARG A 30 5.35 -12.34 -4.89
C ARG A 30 5.12 -13.49 -5.86
N SER A 31 3.93 -13.55 -6.44
CA SER A 31 3.57 -14.62 -7.39
C SER A 31 4.44 -14.54 -8.65
N TYR A 32 4.67 -13.33 -9.16
CA TYR A 32 5.54 -13.10 -10.30
C TYR A 32 7.01 -13.41 -9.99
N ALA A 33 7.50 -13.08 -8.79
CA ALA A 33 8.86 -13.40 -8.35
C ALA A 33 9.11 -14.91 -8.41
N ARG A 34 8.17 -15.67 -7.83
CA ARG A 34 8.24 -17.13 -7.82
C ARG A 34 8.22 -17.70 -9.24
N PHE A 35 7.38 -17.15 -10.12
CA PHE A 35 7.34 -17.56 -11.52
C PHE A 35 8.66 -17.26 -12.25
N LEU A 36 9.30 -16.11 -12.00
CA LEU A 36 10.60 -15.80 -12.59
C LEU A 36 11.72 -16.70 -12.08
N GLU A 37 11.63 -17.18 -10.83
CA GLU A 37 12.65 -18.07 -10.25
C GLU A 37 12.58 -19.51 -10.78
N ASN A 38 11.38 -20.04 -11.03
CA ASN A 38 11.19 -21.45 -11.35
C ASN A 38 10.52 -21.74 -12.69
N HIS A 39 9.98 -20.70 -13.37
CA HIS A 39 9.17 -20.80 -14.58
C HIS A 39 7.99 -21.79 -14.48
N ASP A 40 7.51 -22.07 -13.26
CA ASP A 40 6.38 -22.96 -13.01
C ASP A 40 5.06 -22.15 -12.98
N PRO A 41 4.18 -22.29 -13.98
CA PRO A 41 2.92 -21.56 -14.02
C PRO A 41 1.99 -21.88 -12.84
N LYS A 42 2.20 -23.00 -12.13
CA LYS A 42 1.38 -23.37 -10.96
C LYS A 42 1.44 -22.33 -9.85
N VAL A 43 2.51 -21.56 -9.74
CA VAL A 43 2.61 -20.48 -8.74
C VAL A 43 1.62 -19.34 -9.01
N LEU A 44 1.13 -19.22 -10.25
CA LEU A 44 0.15 -18.22 -10.66
C LEU A 44 -1.31 -18.65 -10.39
N GLU A 45 -1.59 -19.96 -10.28
CA GLU A 45 -2.94 -20.48 -9.96
C GLU A 45 -3.51 -19.88 -8.66
N ARG A 46 -2.63 -19.47 -7.73
CA ARG A 46 -3.05 -18.80 -6.50
C ARG A 46 -3.77 -17.48 -6.80
N LEU A 47 -3.30 -16.70 -7.78
CA LEU A 47 -3.94 -15.46 -8.19
C LEU A 47 -5.30 -15.74 -8.84
N GLU A 48 -5.42 -16.81 -9.63
CA GLU A 48 -6.69 -17.22 -10.23
C GLU A 48 -7.72 -17.61 -9.18
N ARG A 49 -7.32 -18.40 -8.17
CA ARG A 49 -8.21 -18.77 -7.05
C ARG A 49 -8.65 -17.56 -6.23
N GLN A 50 -7.82 -16.53 -6.14
CA GLN A 50 -8.11 -15.32 -5.39
C GLN A 50 -8.99 -14.32 -6.16
N ALA A 51 -9.12 -14.47 -7.48
CA ALA A 51 -9.80 -13.53 -8.37
C ALA A 51 -11.23 -13.11 -7.94
N PRO A 52 -12.07 -13.98 -7.31
CA PRO A 52 -13.36 -13.55 -6.77
C PRO A 52 -13.25 -12.44 -5.71
N ASP A 53 -12.13 -12.37 -5.00
CA ASP A 53 -11.77 -11.32 -4.04
C ASP A 53 -10.82 -10.28 -4.65
N GLY A 54 -10.69 -10.27 -5.98
CA GLY A 54 -9.72 -9.51 -6.73
C GLY A 54 -8.29 -9.97 -6.45
N ALA A 55 -7.41 -9.01 -6.14
CA ALA A 55 -6.01 -9.28 -5.81
C ALA A 55 -5.72 -9.14 -4.30
N ILE A 56 -6.74 -9.03 -3.44
CA ILE A 56 -6.56 -8.93 -1.99
C ILE A 56 -6.09 -10.26 -1.42
N PRO A 57 -4.94 -10.29 -0.69
CA PRO A 57 -4.39 -11.53 -0.17
C PRO A 57 -5.43 -12.31 0.65
N ASP A 58 -5.29 -13.63 0.61
CA ASP A 58 -6.03 -14.54 1.48
C ASP A 58 -5.58 -14.41 2.96
N TYR A 59 -5.92 -13.26 3.54
CA TYR A 59 -5.67 -12.89 4.93
C TYR A 59 -6.96 -12.31 5.51
N ALA A 60 -7.61 -13.08 6.39
CA ALA A 60 -8.95 -12.79 6.88
C ALA A 60 -9.10 -11.39 7.52
N PRO A 61 -8.13 -10.88 8.33
CA PRO A 61 -8.23 -9.53 8.88
C PRO A 61 -8.27 -8.42 7.81
N ALA A 62 -7.47 -8.53 6.75
CA ALA A 62 -7.50 -7.55 5.65
C ALA A 62 -8.84 -7.57 4.89
N ARG A 63 -9.35 -8.77 4.62
CA ARG A 63 -10.67 -8.95 3.97
C ARG A 63 -11.80 -8.40 4.83
N LYS A 64 -11.75 -8.63 6.15
CA LYS A 64 -12.71 -8.10 7.12
C LYS A 64 -12.68 -6.57 7.13
N LEU A 65 -11.51 -5.95 7.09
CA LEU A 65 -11.37 -4.49 7.07
C LEU A 65 -11.99 -3.90 5.79
N LEU A 66 -11.72 -4.49 4.61
CA LEU A 66 -12.31 -4.02 3.34
C LEU A 66 -13.83 -4.22 3.29
N LYS A 67 -14.33 -5.33 3.84
CA LYS A 67 -15.76 -5.57 4.00
C LYS A 67 -16.40 -4.51 4.91
N ALA A 68 -15.79 -4.24 6.08
CA ALA A 68 -16.25 -3.23 7.01
C ALA A 68 -16.27 -1.83 6.38
N MET A 69 -15.28 -1.50 5.52
CA MET A 69 -15.31 -0.27 4.72
C MET A 69 -16.52 -0.22 3.80
N SER A 70 -16.80 -1.30 3.06
CA SER A 70 -17.94 -1.36 2.15
C SER A 70 -19.27 -1.15 2.91
N GLU A 71 -19.44 -1.85 4.04
CA GLU A 71 -20.64 -1.75 4.89
C GLU A 71 -20.81 -0.34 5.46
N THR A 72 -19.74 0.25 5.99
CA THR A 72 -19.76 1.62 6.54
C THR A 72 -20.16 2.65 5.47
N VAL A 73 -19.64 2.51 4.24
CA VAL A 73 -20.00 3.41 3.14
C VAL A 73 -21.45 3.20 2.66
N GLN A 74 -21.95 1.97 2.69
CA GLN A 74 -23.35 1.67 2.39
C GLN A 74 -24.32 2.26 3.44
N GLU A 75 -23.94 2.24 4.72
CA GLU A 75 -24.73 2.90 5.77
C GLU A 75 -24.86 4.41 5.53
N VAL A 76 -23.78 5.08 5.12
CA VAL A 76 -23.83 6.50 4.71
C VAL A 76 -24.70 6.67 3.48
N GLN A 77 -24.55 5.81 2.47
CA GLN A 77 -25.34 5.87 1.23
C GLN A 77 -26.84 5.75 1.50
N ASN A 78 -27.22 4.92 2.46
CA ASN A 78 -28.60 4.70 2.86
C ASN A 78 -29.12 5.74 3.87
N GLY A 79 -28.30 6.71 4.28
CA GLY A 79 -28.66 7.74 5.25
C GLY A 79 -28.74 7.24 6.70
N HIS A 80 -28.19 6.06 7.00
CA HIS A 80 -28.17 5.47 8.34
C HIS A 80 -26.98 5.92 9.20
N ARG A 81 -25.98 6.57 8.59
CA ARG A 81 -24.78 7.08 9.29
C ARG A 81 -24.30 8.40 8.70
N ASP A 82 -23.78 9.28 9.55
CA ASP A 82 -23.14 10.53 9.14
C ASP A 82 -21.75 10.30 8.49
N HIS A 83 -21.36 11.17 7.55
CA HIS A 83 -20.08 11.08 6.84
C HIS A 83 -18.85 11.14 7.76
N ARG A 84 -18.86 12.01 8.78
CA ARG A 84 -17.76 12.17 9.73
C ARG A 84 -17.66 10.97 10.65
N GLU A 85 -18.79 10.50 11.16
CA GLU A 85 -18.83 9.29 11.99
C GLU A 85 -18.30 8.08 11.24
N ALA A 86 -18.71 7.90 9.97
CA ALA A 86 -18.18 6.87 9.10
C ALA A 86 -16.66 7.00 8.90
N ALA A 87 -16.15 8.21 8.68
CA ALA A 87 -14.71 8.46 8.55
C ALA A 87 -13.93 8.06 9.81
N ASP A 88 -14.44 8.42 10.99
CA ASP A 88 -13.80 8.10 12.27
C ASP A 88 -13.74 6.58 12.50
N VAL A 89 -14.80 5.84 12.13
CA VAL A 89 -14.81 4.37 12.14
C VAL A 89 -13.70 3.80 11.25
N LEU A 90 -13.59 4.26 10.01
CA LEU A 90 -12.59 3.73 9.07
C LEU A 90 -11.15 4.04 9.53
N ILE A 91 -10.90 5.24 10.05
CA ILE A 91 -9.58 5.60 10.59
C ILE A 91 -9.25 4.75 11.82
N ARG A 92 -10.23 4.49 12.69
CA ARG A 92 -10.03 3.60 13.84
C ARG A 92 -9.69 2.17 13.39
N LEU A 93 -10.40 1.62 12.41
CA LEU A 93 -10.10 0.31 11.85
C LEU A 93 -8.67 0.22 11.30
N LEU A 94 -8.16 1.28 10.67
CA LEU A 94 -6.77 1.35 10.21
C LEU A 94 -5.75 1.42 11.35
N ARG A 95 -6.06 2.17 12.42
CA ARG A 95 -5.18 2.29 13.60
C ARG A 95 -5.10 0.98 14.39
N ASP A 96 -6.21 0.26 14.46
CA ASP A 96 -6.31 -1.00 15.21
C ASP A 96 -5.73 -2.20 14.42
N ALA A 97 -5.47 -2.04 13.12
CA ALA A 97 -4.93 -3.08 12.26
C ALA A 97 -3.40 -3.21 12.36
N ASP A 98 -2.93 -4.33 12.87
CA ASP A 98 -1.51 -4.69 13.03
C ASP A 98 -0.79 -5.02 11.70
N PHE A 99 -1.53 -5.12 10.61
CA PHE A 99 -1.05 -5.44 9.27
C PHE A 99 -0.87 -4.21 8.36
N VAL A 100 -1.04 -3.00 8.89
CA VAL A 100 -0.81 -1.75 8.13
C VAL A 100 0.65 -1.34 8.28
N PRO A 101 1.44 -1.24 7.19
CA PRO A 101 2.83 -0.81 7.28
C PRO A 101 2.91 0.64 7.81
N PRO A 102 3.54 0.90 8.97
CA PRO A 102 3.54 2.23 9.58
C PRO A 102 4.20 3.30 8.72
N ALA A 103 5.19 2.92 7.91
CA ALA A 103 5.95 3.83 7.05
C ALA A 103 5.08 4.55 6.01
N PHE A 104 3.94 3.97 5.62
CA PHE A 104 3.01 4.59 4.68
C PHE A 104 2.08 5.62 5.34
N GLY A 105 1.99 5.64 6.68
CA GLY A 105 1.20 6.63 7.41
C GLY A 105 -0.29 6.62 7.04
N LEU A 106 -0.83 5.46 6.65
CA LEU A 106 -2.22 5.33 6.21
C LEU A 106 -3.21 5.54 7.37
N ALA A 107 -2.83 5.21 8.60
CA ALA A 107 -3.64 5.38 9.80
C ALA A 107 -3.61 6.81 10.40
N ASP A 108 -2.81 7.70 9.82
CA ASP A 108 -2.71 9.11 10.20
C ASP A 108 -3.52 9.98 9.21
N PRO A 109 -4.67 10.54 9.62
CA PRO A 109 -5.53 11.32 8.75
C PRO A 109 -4.88 12.62 8.24
N ASP A 110 -3.91 13.17 8.98
CA ASP A 110 -3.23 14.43 8.66
C ASP A 110 -2.07 14.23 7.67
N ASN A 111 -1.62 12.98 7.48
CA ASN A 111 -0.64 12.64 6.46
C ASN A 111 -1.27 12.60 5.06
N HIS A 112 -1.29 13.73 4.36
CA HIS A 112 -1.90 13.84 3.03
C HIS A 112 -1.04 13.28 1.88
N TRP A 113 0.20 12.87 2.14
CA TRP A 113 1.18 12.48 1.13
C TRP A 113 1.83 11.14 1.48
N THR A 114 1.36 10.06 0.85
CA THR A 114 1.98 8.74 0.96
C THR A 114 2.97 8.54 -0.18
N ASP A 115 4.25 8.51 0.14
CA ASP A 115 5.33 8.19 -0.80
C ASP A 115 6.02 6.86 -0.44
N ALA A 116 6.76 6.33 -1.41
CA ALA A 116 7.55 5.11 -1.27
C ALA A 116 9.05 5.42 -1.36
N SER A 117 9.51 6.38 -0.56
CA SER A 117 10.94 6.71 -0.48
C SER A 117 11.76 5.49 -0.02
N THR A 118 13.04 5.43 -0.40
CA THR A 118 13.93 4.32 -0.04
C THR A 118 13.98 4.07 1.47
N ALA A 119 13.96 5.14 2.28
CA ALA A 119 13.92 5.05 3.73
C ALA A 119 12.64 4.36 4.23
N LYS A 120 11.47 4.73 3.68
CA LYS A 120 10.19 4.10 4.02
C LYS A 120 10.12 2.65 3.57
N ILE A 121 10.68 2.31 2.40
CA ILE A 121 10.79 0.93 1.93
C ILE A 121 11.61 0.08 2.93
N LEU A 122 12.78 0.56 3.36
CA LEU A 122 13.61 -0.14 4.35
C LEU A 122 12.90 -0.27 5.70
N GLN A 123 12.17 0.76 6.14
CA GLN A 123 11.36 0.70 7.35
C GLN A 123 10.26 -0.36 7.23
N THR A 124 9.58 -0.43 6.08
CA THR A 124 8.56 -1.46 5.79
C THR A 124 9.15 -2.86 5.79
N LEU A 125 10.32 -3.08 5.20
CA LEU A 125 11.01 -4.38 5.23
C LEU A 125 11.41 -4.80 6.65
N ARG A 126 11.88 -3.85 7.47
CA ARG A 126 12.20 -4.12 8.87
C ARG A 126 10.94 -4.49 9.65
N TRP A 127 9.89 -3.69 9.51
CA TRP A 127 8.59 -3.96 10.15
C TRP A 127 8.05 -5.34 9.76
N SER A 128 8.12 -5.72 8.48
CA SER A 128 7.61 -6.99 7.98
C SER A 128 8.30 -8.20 8.61
N ARG A 129 9.55 -8.06 9.06
CA ARG A 129 10.31 -9.13 9.72
C ARG A 129 10.19 -9.13 11.25
N THR A 130 9.82 -8.01 11.86
CA THR A 130 9.90 -7.85 13.33
C THR A 130 8.57 -7.64 14.04
N GLN A 131 7.55 -7.13 13.35
CA GLN A 131 6.32 -6.65 13.99
C GLN A 131 5.04 -7.10 13.26
N ALA A 132 5.08 -7.23 11.94
CA ALA A 132 3.92 -7.65 11.17
C ALA A 132 3.46 -9.07 11.55
N PRO A 133 2.15 -9.37 11.44
CA PRO A 133 1.66 -10.75 11.42
C PRO A 133 2.41 -11.57 10.37
N LYS A 134 2.71 -12.83 10.68
CA LYS A 134 3.63 -13.65 9.89
C LYS A 134 3.27 -13.68 8.40
N GLU A 135 2.01 -13.91 8.07
CA GLU A 135 1.52 -14.01 6.70
C GLU A 135 1.72 -12.71 5.91
N ILE A 136 1.50 -11.57 6.57
CA ILE A 136 1.69 -10.23 6.01
C ILE A 136 3.17 -9.86 5.93
N GLY A 137 3.94 -10.28 6.93
CA GLY A 137 5.38 -10.12 6.97
C GLY A 137 6.08 -10.80 5.79
N ASP A 138 5.73 -12.06 5.55
CA ASP A 138 6.24 -12.87 4.44
C ASP A 138 5.78 -12.28 3.09
N LEU A 139 4.49 -11.94 2.96
CA LEU A 139 3.94 -11.30 1.77
C LEU A 139 4.67 -10.00 1.42
N THR A 140 4.83 -9.12 2.41
CA THR A 140 5.48 -7.81 2.24
C THR A 140 6.95 -7.99 1.89
N TRP A 141 7.65 -8.89 2.58
CA TRP A 141 9.07 -9.14 2.30
C TRP A 141 9.27 -9.65 0.87
N GLU A 142 8.56 -10.73 0.49
CA GLU A 142 8.70 -11.34 -0.83
C GLU A 142 8.24 -10.38 -1.94
N GLY A 143 7.10 -9.72 -1.76
CA GLY A 143 6.53 -8.81 -2.75
C GLY A 143 7.37 -7.53 -2.97
N LEU A 144 8.00 -7.02 -1.91
CA LEU A 144 8.77 -5.78 -1.99
C LEU A 144 10.24 -6.02 -2.40
N THR A 145 10.82 -7.17 -2.06
CA THR A 145 12.20 -7.50 -2.47
C THR A 145 12.34 -7.74 -3.97
N LEU A 146 11.34 -8.35 -4.64
CA LEU A 146 11.31 -8.41 -6.10
C LEU A 146 11.24 -7.00 -6.70
N PHE A 147 10.34 -6.15 -6.20
CA PHE A 147 10.21 -4.78 -6.71
C PHE A 147 11.53 -4.02 -6.63
N ILE A 148 12.26 -4.14 -5.51
CA ILE A 148 13.58 -3.56 -5.37
C ILE A 148 14.56 -4.16 -6.37
N LYS A 149 14.61 -5.50 -6.48
CA LYS A 149 15.50 -6.19 -7.43
C LYS A 149 15.26 -5.72 -8.87
N LYS A 150 14.00 -5.58 -9.27
CA LYS A 150 13.59 -5.11 -10.60
C LYS A 150 13.80 -3.62 -10.82
N ARG A 151 13.56 -2.79 -9.81
CA ARG A 151 13.84 -1.35 -9.88
C ARG A 151 15.31 -1.03 -10.13
N PHE A 152 16.22 -1.93 -9.74
CA PHE A 152 17.66 -1.83 -10.01
C PHE A 152 18.14 -2.75 -11.14
N ASP A 153 17.23 -3.37 -11.89
CA ASP A 153 17.54 -4.18 -13.07
C ASP A 153 17.86 -3.26 -14.25
N ARG A 154 19.06 -3.42 -14.83
CA ARG A 154 19.58 -2.56 -15.91
C ARG A 154 18.83 -2.74 -17.23
N GLU A 155 18.16 -3.87 -17.41
CA GLU A 155 17.42 -4.18 -18.62
C GLU A 155 16.04 -3.52 -18.63
N GLU A 156 15.50 -3.19 -17.46
CA GLU A 156 14.11 -2.74 -17.28
C GLU A 156 14.04 -1.24 -16.88
N PHE A 157 15.02 -0.72 -16.13
CA PHE A 157 15.06 0.68 -15.70
C PHE A 157 16.44 1.33 -15.88
N LYS A 158 16.46 2.63 -16.24
CA LYS A 158 17.70 3.42 -16.28
C LYS A 158 18.15 3.73 -14.85
N ILE A 159 19.10 2.96 -14.33
CA ILE A 159 19.69 3.17 -12.99
C ILE A 159 20.14 4.62 -12.75
N THR A 160 20.58 5.32 -13.79
CA THR A 160 20.97 6.73 -13.72
C THR A 160 19.81 7.65 -13.34
N GLU A 161 18.58 7.36 -13.79
CA GLU A 161 17.38 8.12 -13.41
C GLU A 161 17.01 7.86 -11.94
N GLU A 162 17.08 6.60 -11.48
CA GLU A 162 16.88 6.24 -10.06
C GLU A 162 17.88 6.93 -9.13
N LEU A 163 19.17 6.90 -9.48
CA LEU A 163 20.22 7.59 -8.73
C LEU A 163 19.99 9.12 -8.72
N THR A 164 19.49 9.68 -9.82
CA THR A 164 19.13 11.10 -9.90
C THR A 164 17.96 11.44 -8.97
N HIS A 165 16.93 10.59 -8.89
CA HIS A 165 15.81 10.77 -7.96
C HIS A 165 16.26 10.70 -6.49
N ILE A 166 17.16 9.77 -6.17
CA ILE A 166 17.74 9.65 -4.81
C ILE A 166 18.56 10.91 -4.49
N ALA A 167 19.41 11.35 -5.42
CA ALA A 167 20.26 12.51 -5.25
C ALA A 167 19.49 13.85 -5.25
N ALA A 168 18.32 13.93 -5.89
CA ALA A 168 17.48 15.13 -5.90
C ALA A 168 17.04 15.55 -4.49
N GLY A 169 16.86 14.56 -3.60
CA GLY A 169 16.55 14.77 -2.18
C GLY A 169 17.76 15.17 -1.31
N TRP A 170 18.99 15.12 -1.84
CA TRP A 170 20.18 15.49 -1.09
C TRP A 170 20.39 17.00 -1.10
N PRO A 171 20.51 17.65 0.07
CA PRO A 171 20.84 19.06 0.14
C PRO A 171 22.31 19.26 -0.27
N LEU A 172 22.54 19.92 -1.40
CA LEU A 172 23.83 20.53 -1.69
C LEU A 172 23.82 21.90 -1.00
N ILE A 173 24.42 21.99 0.19
CA ILE A 173 24.61 23.24 0.96
C ILE A 173 23.37 24.15 0.90
N GLY A 174 22.34 23.83 1.69
CA GLY A 174 21.20 24.71 1.91
C GLY A 174 20.11 24.74 0.83
N ARG A 175 20.20 23.98 -0.27
CA ARG A 175 19.08 23.84 -1.23
C ARG A 175 19.02 22.46 -1.89
N ALA A 176 17.81 21.95 -2.12
CA ALA A 176 17.57 20.70 -2.83
C ALA A 176 17.83 20.86 -4.35
N LEU A 177 18.34 19.81 -4.98
CA LEU A 177 18.52 19.75 -6.43
C LEU A 177 17.14 19.65 -7.10
N ARG A 178 16.68 20.78 -7.66
CA ARG A 178 15.38 20.99 -8.33
C ARG A 178 14.16 20.89 -7.41
N VAL A 179 13.64 22.05 -7.03
CA VAL A 179 12.20 22.23 -6.84
C VAL A 179 11.68 22.81 -8.15
N PRO A 180 10.87 22.07 -8.95
CA PRO A 180 10.17 22.71 -10.07
C PRO A 180 9.23 23.76 -9.48
N GLU A 181 9.48 25.04 -9.79
CA GLU A 181 8.54 26.10 -9.42
C GLU A 181 7.27 25.92 -10.27
N PRO A 182 6.08 25.90 -9.63
CA PRO A 182 4.84 25.86 -10.38
C PRO A 182 4.73 27.14 -11.22
N LYS A 183 4.39 26.98 -12.50
CA LYS A 183 3.99 28.10 -13.38
C LYS A 183 2.57 28.54 -13.07
#